data_AF-A0A3P8WKM3-F1
#
_entry.id   AF-A0A3P8WKM3-F1
#
_cell.length_a   1.000
_cell.length_b   1.000
_cell.length_c   1.000
_cell.angle_alpha   90.00
_cell.angle_beta   90.00
_cell.angle_gamma   90.00
#
_symmetry.space_group_name_H-M   'P 1'
#
loop_
_entity.id
_entity.type
_entity.pdbx_description
1 polymer ?
#
loop_
_entity_poly.entity_id
_entity_poly.type
_entity_poly.pdbx_seq_one_letter_code
_entity_poly.pdbx_strand_id
1 'polypeptide(L)'
;LICLMHYLLLSSKDMDIYMDFTLPGNTSHEAGQVRLEGTKRQGLNHSDPLDMFTGMELLLQFKALFLPLYCLIVAVAGVGNTVLLACILADKKLHNATNFFIGNLAAGDLLMCLSCVPLTVSYAFDSHGWAFGRPLCHLVPLVQCATVFASVLSLTAIAVDRYVVVAHPVRKRISAGGCGAVALGVWLLSLALAAPPSLYTRYLDLRPSGMDLVVCEEFWPNSGNLRLLYSCFILLASYMIPLLSVSISYCAITVSLKRYSVPGEPSDGQQQWSQKRKKTFSLLVASVMAFGLCWLPLQVLNLLLDLDPDFDIIGKRYINVLQVSCHLVAMSSACYNPFIYASLHSKVRIHLKGYFCPCRKKRRNVVERSTIRR
;
A
#
# COMPACT_ATOMS: atom_id res chain seq x y z
N LEU A 1 16.79 8.62 -4.45
CA LEU A 1 17.26 7.72 -3.38
C LEU A 1 17.78 6.39 -3.93
N ILE A 2 17.10 5.74 -4.88
CA ILE A 2 17.59 4.50 -5.51
C ILE A 2 18.86 4.71 -6.38
N CYS A 3 19.00 5.84 -7.10
CA CYS A 3 20.27 6.17 -7.76
C CYS A 3 21.40 6.49 -6.75
N LEU A 4 21.05 7.04 -5.58
CA LEU A 4 21.98 7.30 -4.47
C LEU A 4 22.42 6.01 -3.78
N MET A 5 21.54 5.00 -3.75
CA MET A 5 21.88 3.62 -3.48
C MET A 5 22.92 3.07 -4.47
N HIS A 6 22.78 3.32 -5.77
CA HIS A 6 23.74 2.81 -6.76
C HIS A 6 25.11 3.49 -6.62
N TYR A 7 25.16 4.81 -6.39
CA TYR A 7 26.39 5.53 -6.08
C TYR A 7 27.03 5.09 -4.76
N LEU A 8 26.25 4.87 -3.70
CA LEU A 8 26.74 4.38 -2.42
C LEU A 8 27.15 2.91 -2.46
N LEU A 9 26.51 2.07 -3.30
CA LEU A 9 26.91 0.68 -3.52
C LEU A 9 28.19 0.58 -4.36
N LEU A 10 28.37 1.46 -5.35
CA LEU A 10 29.62 1.61 -6.09
C LEU A 10 30.73 2.12 -5.15
N SER A 11 30.46 3.17 -4.38
CA SER A 11 31.39 3.72 -3.40
C SER A 11 31.66 2.78 -2.21
N SER A 12 30.72 1.91 -1.82
CA SER A 12 30.91 0.89 -0.78
C SER A 12 31.71 -0.28 -1.29
N LYS A 13 31.57 -0.68 -2.57
CA LYS A 13 32.50 -1.63 -3.20
C LYS A 13 33.92 -1.08 -3.23
N ASP A 14 34.10 0.22 -3.48
CA ASP A 14 35.40 0.88 -3.38
C ASP A 14 35.88 1.02 -1.92
N MET A 15 34.97 1.15 -0.94
CA MET A 15 35.31 1.23 0.48
C MET A 15 35.66 -0.12 1.10
N ASP A 16 35.01 -1.21 0.67
CA ASP A 16 35.36 -2.59 1.05
C ASP A 16 36.74 -2.97 0.48
N ILE A 17 37.07 -2.50 -0.74
CA ILE A 17 38.43 -2.62 -1.31
C ILE A 17 39.45 -1.78 -0.51
N TYR A 18 39.07 -0.62 0.02
CA TYR A 18 39.96 0.22 0.83
C TYR A 18 40.15 -0.29 2.27
N MET A 19 39.15 -0.94 2.85
CA MET A 19 39.24 -1.57 4.17
C MET A 19 40.06 -2.86 4.16
N ASP A 20 40.08 -3.61 3.05
CA ASP A 20 41.00 -4.74 2.89
C ASP A 20 42.47 -4.31 2.71
N PHE A 21 42.71 -3.06 2.27
CA PHE A 21 44.06 -2.52 2.05
C PHE A 21 44.67 -1.79 3.28
N THR A 22 43.94 -1.69 4.40
CA THR A 22 44.36 -0.93 5.59
C THR A 22 44.63 -1.79 6.84
N LEU A 23 45.01 -3.06 6.64
CA LEU A 23 45.68 -3.86 7.68
C LEU A 23 47.21 -3.73 7.52
N PRO A 24 47.94 -3.08 8.47
CA PRO A 24 49.38 -2.98 8.37
C PRO A 24 50.03 -4.29 8.84
N GLY A 25 50.70 -4.98 7.93
CA GLY A 25 51.42 -6.23 8.18
C GLY A 25 52.71 -6.32 7.36
N ASN A 26 53.63 -5.41 7.61
CA ASN A 26 55.10 -5.51 7.53
C ASN A 26 55.73 -6.61 6.65
N THR A 27 56.40 -6.24 5.53
CA THR A 27 57.80 -6.64 5.19
C THR A 27 58.27 -5.95 3.90
N SER A 28 59.22 -5.02 4.08
CA SER A 28 60.48 -4.82 3.34
C SER A 28 60.64 -5.12 1.83
N HIS A 29 61.30 -4.16 1.18
CA HIS A 29 62.23 -4.22 0.02
C HIS A 29 61.76 -3.72 -1.37
N GLU A 30 62.55 -2.73 -1.80
CA GLU A 30 63.00 -2.39 -3.16
C GLU A 30 62.27 -1.36 -4.04
N ALA A 31 63.12 -0.46 -4.53
CA ALA A 31 62.86 0.69 -5.38
C ALA A 31 62.68 0.27 -6.85
N GLY A 32 61.81 0.96 -7.57
CA GLY A 32 61.61 0.76 -9.00
C GLY A 32 60.88 1.94 -9.64
N GLN A 33 61.65 2.87 -10.19
CA GLN A 33 61.24 4.05 -10.94
C GLN A 33 60.69 3.63 -12.33
N VAL A 34 59.42 3.88 -12.65
CA VAL A 34 58.90 3.79 -14.03
C VAL A 34 57.93 4.93 -14.35
N ARG A 35 58.50 5.92 -15.06
CA ARG A 35 58.03 6.63 -16.26
C ARG A 35 56.52 6.91 -16.46
N LEU A 36 56.20 8.21 -16.50
CA LEU A 36 55.05 8.81 -17.17
C LEU A 36 55.08 8.47 -18.68
N GLU A 37 54.07 7.78 -19.19
CA GLU A 37 53.60 7.95 -20.58
C GLU A 37 52.08 7.83 -20.62
N GLY A 38 51.47 8.79 -21.31
CA GLY A 38 50.03 8.92 -21.43
C GLY A 38 49.42 8.08 -22.55
N THR A 39 48.10 8.03 -22.48
CA THR A 39 47.14 7.89 -23.60
C THR A 39 46.68 6.47 -23.96
N LYS A 40 45.57 6.07 -23.33
CA LYS A 40 44.33 5.75 -24.05
C LYS A 40 43.15 5.78 -23.09
N ARG A 41 42.41 6.90 -23.08
CA ARG A 41 41.05 6.96 -22.52
C ARG A 41 40.14 6.13 -23.43
N GLN A 42 39.90 4.89 -23.05
CA GLN A 42 38.74 4.13 -23.51
C GLN A 42 37.62 4.41 -22.53
N GLY A 43 36.53 5.02 -23.00
CA GLY A 43 35.43 5.51 -22.18
C GLY A 43 34.80 4.38 -21.38
N LEU A 44 34.99 4.41 -20.07
CA LEU A 44 34.04 3.83 -19.13
C LEU A 44 32.92 4.86 -18.94
N ASN A 45 31.69 4.46 -19.26
CA ASN A 45 30.46 5.15 -18.87
C ASN A 45 30.36 5.14 -17.34
N HIS A 46 31.10 6.02 -16.68
CA HIS A 46 30.96 6.27 -15.26
C HIS A 46 29.74 7.19 -15.09
N SER A 47 28.76 6.76 -14.28
CA SER A 47 27.59 7.57 -13.98
C SER A 47 28.02 8.84 -13.25
N ASP A 48 27.85 10.02 -13.86
CA ASP A 48 28.23 11.28 -13.22
C ASP A 48 27.38 11.53 -11.96
N PRO A 49 27.97 11.85 -10.80
CA PRO A 49 27.27 12.16 -9.55
C PRO A 49 26.25 13.30 -9.67
N LEU A 50 26.40 14.14 -10.71
CA LEU A 50 25.58 15.31 -10.99
C LEU A 50 24.14 14.96 -11.40
N ASP A 51 23.93 13.86 -12.14
CA ASP A 51 22.60 13.46 -12.62
C ASP A 51 21.69 12.96 -11.49
N MET A 52 22.29 12.38 -10.46
CA MET A 52 21.60 11.86 -9.28
C MET A 52 21.12 12.99 -8.35
N PHE A 53 21.93 14.04 -8.20
CA PHE A 53 21.57 15.25 -7.46
C PHE A 53 20.39 15.96 -8.15
N THR A 54 20.43 16.03 -9.47
CA THR A 54 19.38 16.64 -10.31
C THR A 54 18.00 15.98 -10.11
N GLY A 55 17.95 14.66 -9.92
CA GLY A 55 16.67 13.95 -9.69
C GLY A 55 16.06 14.19 -8.31
N MET A 56 16.88 14.48 -7.28
CA MET A 56 16.40 14.81 -5.93
C MET A 56 15.93 16.27 -5.88
N GLU A 57 16.68 17.18 -6.51
CA GLU A 57 16.27 18.59 -6.67
C GLU A 57 14.94 18.71 -7.41
N LEU A 58 14.75 17.94 -8.50
CA LEU A 58 13.49 17.93 -9.24
C LEU A 58 12.32 17.48 -8.36
N LEU A 59 12.50 16.44 -7.53
CA LEU A 59 11.47 16.02 -6.58
C LEU A 59 11.13 17.13 -5.57
N LEU A 60 12.16 17.81 -5.04
CA LEU A 60 11.99 18.91 -4.08
C LEU A 60 11.26 20.11 -4.70
N GLN A 61 11.44 20.39 -6.00
CA GLN A 61 10.66 21.41 -6.70
C GLN A 61 9.15 21.10 -6.70
N PHE A 62 8.77 19.82 -6.80
CA PHE A 62 7.38 19.37 -6.72
C PHE A 62 6.86 19.17 -5.29
N LYS A 63 7.66 19.49 -4.26
CA LYS A 63 7.25 19.36 -2.84
C LYS A 63 5.93 20.09 -2.55
N ALA A 64 5.76 21.30 -3.08
CA ALA A 64 4.55 22.11 -2.91
C ALA A 64 3.30 21.49 -3.57
N LEU A 65 3.47 20.55 -4.50
CA LEU A 65 2.38 19.81 -5.14
C LEU A 65 2.08 18.50 -4.38
N PHE A 66 3.10 17.70 -4.09
CA PHE A 66 2.91 16.38 -3.49
C PHE A 66 2.49 16.43 -2.02
N LEU A 67 3.08 17.34 -1.23
CA LEU A 67 2.78 17.45 0.20
C LEU A 67 1.28 17.66 0.49
N PRO A 68 0.58 18.63 -0.13
CA PRO A 68 -0.85 18.79 0.10
C PRO A 68 -1.68 17.60 -0.40
N LEU A 69 -1.26 16.89 -1.45
CA LEU A 69 -1.94 15.68 -1.93
C LEU A 69 -1.84 14.54 -0.92
N TYR A 70 -0.66 14.32 -0.31
CA TYR A 70 -0.51 13.36 0.78
C TYR A 70 -1.33 13.76 2.01
N CYS A 71 -1.34 15.05 2.39
CA CYS A 71 -2.19 15.54 3.47
C CYS A 71 -3.68 15.28 3.18
N LEU A 72 -4.11 15.48 1.93
CA LEU A 72 -5.48 15.19 1.50
C LEU A 72 -5.81 13.70 1.64
N ILE A 73 -4.90 12.81 1.21
CA ILE A 73 -5.07 11.35 1.37
C ILE A 73 -5.19 10.99 2.84
N VAL A 74 -4.29 11.48 3.71
CA VAL A 74 -4.34 11.21 5.15
C VAL A 74 -5.63 11.72 5.77
N ALA A 75 -6.10 12.92 5.39
CA ALA A 75 -7.35 13.48 5.87
C ALA A 75 -8.56 12.65 5.43
N VAL A 76 -8.66 12.33 4.13
CA VAL A 76 -9.80 11.59 3.56
C VAL A 76 -9.82 10.15 4.06
N ALA A 77 -8.71 9.43 3.98
CA ALA A 77 -8.60 8.06 4.46
C ALA A 77 -8.75 7.98 5.98
N GLY A 78 -8.13 8.90 6.72
CA GLY A 78 -8.21 8.97 8.18
C GLY A 78 -9.63 9.20 8.67
N VAL A 79 -10.28 10.26 8.20
CA VAL A 79 -11.67 10.57 8.58
C VAL A 79 -12.63 9.48 8.08
N GLY A 80 -12.49 9.06 6.83
CA GLY A 80 -13.39 8.08 6.21
C GLY A 80 -13.35 6.72 6.92
N ASN A 81 -12.15 6.17 7.15
CA ASN A 81 -12.01 4.87 7.81
C ASN A 81 -12.35 4.94 9.30
N THR A 82 -12.08 6.06 9.98
CA THR A 82 -12.51 6.27 11.37
C THR A 82 -14.05 6.28 11.48
N VAL A 83 -14.74 7.02 10.61
CA VAL A 83 -16.21 7.05 10.58
C VAL A 83 -16.78 5.68 10.25
N LEU A 84 -16.20 4.96 9.29
CA LEU A 84 -16.62 3.61 8.92
C LEU A 84 -16.49 2.65 10.11
N LEU A 85 -15.34 2.65 10.78
CA LEU A 85 -15.06 1.80 11.94
C LEU A 85 -15.99 2.14 13.12
N ALA A 86 -16.15 3.43 13.42
CA ALA A 86 -17.07 3.89 14.47
C ALA A 86 -18.52 3.47 14.20
N CYS A 87 -18.98 3.54 12.94
CA CYS A 87 -20.33 3.09 12.57
C CYS A 87 -20.51 1.59 12.80
N ILE A 88 -19.51 0.78 12.44
CA ILE A 88 -19.54 -0.68 12.62
C ILE A 88 -19.60 -1.04 14.11
N LEU A 89 -18.80 -0.37 14.95
CA LEU A 89 -18.74 -0.60 16.39
C LEU A 89 -20.01 -0.13 17.12
N ALA A 90 -20.65 0.94 16.66
CA ALA A 90 -21.82 1.52 17.31
C ALA A 90 -23.14 0.77 17.03
N ASP A 91 -23.35 0.28 15.80
CA ASP A 91 -24.60 -0.42 15.43
C ASP A 91 -24.43 -1.94 15.54
N LYS A 92 -24.97 -2.52 16.62
CA LYS A 92 -25.02 -3.99 16.81
C LYS A 92 -25.64 -4.75 15.63
N LYS A 93 -26.50 -4.11 14.82
CA LYS A 93 -27.09 -4.74 13.61
C LYS A 93 -26.05 -4.94 12.50
N LEU A 94 -24.92 -4.22 12.57
CA LEU A 94 -23.79 -4.37 11.66
C LEU A 94 -22.80 -5.45 12.13
N HIS A 95 -22.94 -6.04 13.32
CA HIS A 95 -22.04 -7.10 13.79
C HIS A 95 -22.29 -8.43 13.08
N ASN A 96 -21.74 -8.55 11.88
CA ASN A 96 -21.67 -9.78 11.09
C ASN A 96 -20.25 -9.96 10.55
N ALA A 97 -19.95 -11.17 10.07
CA ALA A 97 -18.63 -11.54 9.59
C ALA A 97 -18.07 -10.59 8.52
N THR A 98 -18.88 -10.22 7.53
CA THR A 98 -18.43 -9.31 6.47
C THR A 98 -18.03 -7.95 7.02
N ASN A 99 -18.88 -7.35 7.87
CA ASN A 99 -18.61 -6.05 8.44
C ASN A 99 -17.45 -6.08 9.44
N PHE A 100 -17.20 -7.23 10.08
CA PHE A 100 -15.99 -7.44 10.88
C PHE A 100 -14.73 -7.34 10.00
N PHE A 101 -14.69 -8.02 8.85
CA PHE A 101 -13.55 -7.91 7.93
C PHE A 101 -13.43 -6.53 7.27
N ILE A 102 -14.55 -5.85 7.00
CA ILE A 102 -14.52 -4.43 6.58
C ILE A 102 -13.93 -3.55 7.68
N GLY A 103 -14.24 -3.82 8.95
CA GLY A 103 -13.62 -3.15 10.09
C GLY A 103 -12.13 -3.44 10.21
N ASN A 104 -11.69 -4.68 9.99
CA ASN A 104 -10.28 -5.06 9.95
C ASN A 104 -9.52 -4.32 8.84
N LEU A 105 -10.12 -4.23 7.64
CA LEU A 105 -9.59 -3.46 6.52
C LEU A 105 -9.47 -1.98 6.88
N ALA A 106 -10.51 -1.37 7.46
CA ALA A 106 -10.49 0.03 7.88
C ALA A 106 -9.42 0.31 8.95
N ALA A 107 -9.21 -0.62 9.89
CA ALA A 107 -8.15 -0.51 10.89
C ALA A 107 -6.75 -0.61 10.27
N GLY A 108 -6.55 -1.51 9.30
CA GLY A 108 -5.30 -1.60 8.54
C GLY A 108 -5.00 -0.35 7.72
N ASP A 109 -6.01 0.19 7.03
CA ASP A 109 -5.90 1.45 6.28
C ASP A 109 -5.57 2.64 7.19
N LEU A 110 -6.14 2.70 8.40
CA LEU A 110 -5.80 3.71 9.41
C LEU A 110 -4.37 3.58 9.90
N LEU A 111 -3.90 2.36 10.18
CA LEU A 111 -2.52 2.10 10.60
C LEU A 111 -1.55 2.58 9.52
N MET A 112 -1.79 2.23 8.27
CA MET A 112 -0.98 2.65 7.12
C MET A 112 -1.00 4.19 6.95
N CYS A 113 -2.19 4.81 6.94
CA CYS A 113 -2.32 6.22 6.59
C CYS A 113 -1.88 7.18 7.71
N LEU A 114 -2.06 6.81 8.98
CA LEU A 114 -1.67 7.66 10.11
C LEU A 114 -0.21 7.48 10.52
N SER A 115 0.39 6.32 10.19
CA SER A 115 1.76 5.98 10.63
C SER A 115 2.73 5.94 9.45
N CYS A 116 2.51 5.05 8.47
CA CYS A 116 3.47 4.85 7.39
C CYS A 116 3.53 6.05 6.45
N VAL A 117 2.39 6.58 6.00
CA VAL A 117 2.36 7.66 5.00
C VAL A 117 3.12 8.93 5.46
N PRO A 118 2.89 9.49 6.66
CA PRO A 118 3.62 10.69 7.09
C PRO A 118 5.12 10.45 7.22
N LEU A 119 5.54 9.27 7.70
CA LEU A 119 6.95 8.92 7.88
C LEU A 119 7.65 8.76 6.52
N THR A 120 7.01 8.07 5.57
CA THR A 120 7.54 7.91 4.20
C THR A 120 7.60 9.23 3.45
N VAL A 121 6.60 10.10 3.61
CA VAL A 121 6.60 11.45 2.99
C VAL A 121 7.68 12.33 3.60
N SER A 122 7.86 12.29 4.92
CA SER A 122 8.95 13.01 5.58
C SER A 122 10.30 12.55 5.05
N TYR A 123 10.52 11.24 4.94
CA TYR A 123 11.76 10.69 4.37
C TYR A 123 11.98 11.12 2.92
N ALA A 124 10.93 11.14 2.10
CA ALA A 124 11.04 11.49 0.68
C ALA A 124 11.36 12.98 0.42
N PHE A 125 10.99 13.89 1.33
CA PHE A 125 11.14 15.34 1.15
C PHE A 125 12.11 16.01 2.14
N ASP A 126 12.85 15.22 2.91
CA ASP A 126 13.95 15.66 3.78
C ASP A 126 15.29 15.48 3.04
N SER A 127 16.05 16.57 2.95
CA SER A 127 17.38 16.56 2.34
C SER A 127 18.40 15.74 3.15
N HIS A 128 18.16 15.57 4.44
CA HIS A 128 19.01 14.77 5.35
C HIS A 128 18.58 13.29 5.40
N GLY A 129 17.52 12.92 4.68
CA GLY A 129 17.03 11.55 4.59
C GLY A 129 16.29 11.09 5.85
N TRP A 130 16.66 9.92 6.38
CA TRP A 130 15.88 9.24 7.41
C TRP A 130 16.14 9.79 8.83
N ALA A 131 15.16 10.55 9.35
CA ALA A 131 15.27 11.22 10.64
C ALA A 131 14.79 10.40 11.86
N PHE A 132 14.10 9.27 11.67
CA PHE A 132 13.34 8.60 12.74
C PHE A 132 14.11 7.47 13.47
N GLY A 133 15.41 7.37 13.24
CA GLY A 133 16.28 6.39 13.90
C GLY A 133 16.13 4.95 13.41
N ARG A 134 16.98 4.05 13.93
CA ARG A 134 17.08 2.66 13.49
C ARG A 134 15.79 1.83 13.65
N PRO A 135 15.06 1.85 14.78
CA PRO A 135 13.90 0.97 14.95
C PRO A 135 12.79 1.24 13.93
N LEU A 136 12.50 2.51 13.67
CA LEU A 136 11.46 2.89 12.70
C LEU A 136 11.88 2.62 11.27
N CYS A 137 13.19 2.61 10.97
CA CYS A 137 13.71 2.25 9.65
C CYS A 137 13.32 0.82 9.25
N HIS A 138 13.29 -0.12 10.21
CA HIS A 138 12.83 -1.48 9.92
C HIS A 138 11.31 -1.64 10.06
N LEU A 139 10.70 -0.94 11.03
CA LEU A 139 9.28 -1.10 11.35
C LEU A 139 8.38 -0.48 10.29
N VAL A 140 8.72 0.68 9.72
CA VAL A 140 7.84 1.36 8.75
C VAL A 140 7.68 0.55 7.46
N PRO A 141 8.74 0.06 6.80
CA PRO A 141 8.60 -0.81 5.64
C PRO A 141 7.87 -2.12 5.97
N LEU A 142 8.13 -2.71 7.15
CA LEU A 142 7.44 -3.92 7.61
C LEU A 142 5.93 -3.70 7.74
N VAL A 143 5.51 -2.66 8.45
CA VAL A 143 4.09 -2.34 8.68
C VAL A 143 3.43 -1.91 7.38
N GLN A 144 4.11 -1.15 6.53
CA GLN A 144 3.61 -0.76 5.22
C GLN A 144 3.36 -1.99 4.34
N CYS A 145 4.31 -2.90 4.22
CA CYS A 145 4.14 -4.13 3.45
C CYS A 145 3.09 -5.07 4.08
N ALA A 146 3.09 -5.21 5.41
CA ALA A 146 2.11 -6.04 6.11
C ALA A 146 0.68 -5.53 5.97
N THR A 147 0.46 -4.21 6.00
CA THR A 147 -0.88 -3.63 5.80
C THR A 147 -1.40 -3.87 4.38
N VAL A 148 -0.53 -3.90 3.36
CA VAL A 148 -0.89 -4.28 1.99
C VAL A 148 -1.39 -5.72 1.92
N PHE A 149 -0.63 -6.67 2.46
CA PHE A 149 -1.06 -8.06 2.51
C PHE A 149 -2.33 -8.25 3.35
N ALA A 150 -2.44 -7.53 4.47
CA ALA A 150 -3.61 -7.60 5.32
C ALA A 150 -4.86 -7.12 4.56
N SER A 151 -4.73 -6.10 3.71
CA SER A 151 -5.82 -5.62 2.85
C SER A 151 -6.21 -6.65 1.78
N VAL A 152 -5.24 -7.23 1.07
CA VAL A 152 -5.45 -8.31 0.07
C VAL A 152 -6.18 -9.51 0.70
N LEU A 153 -5.69 -9.97 1.85
CA LEU A 153 -6.25 -11.12 2.55
C LEU A 153 -7.61 -10.79 3.18
N SER A 154 -7.84 -9.57 3.66
CA SER A 154 -9.15 -9.12 4.16
C SER A 154 -10.19 -9.05 3.05
N LEU A 155 -9.84 -8.50 1.88
CA LEU A 155 -10.71 -8.49 0.70
C LEU A 155 -11.05 -9.91 0.24
N THR A 156 -10.06 -10.81 0.30
CA THR A 156 -10.24 -12.24 0.02
C THR A 156 -11.18 -12.89 1.03
N ALA A 157 -11.02 -12.61 2.33
CA ALA A 157 -11.90 -13.12 3.38
C ALA A 157 -13.35 -12.60 3.22
N ILE A 158 -13.52 -11.33 2.82
CA ILE A 158 -14.84 -10.76 2.50
C ILE A 158 -15.46 -11.51 1.32
N ALA A 159 -14.70 -11.76 0.25
CA ALA A 159 -15.17 -12.50 -0.92
C ALA A 159 -15.59 -13.94 -0.55
N VAL A 160 -14.76 -14.66 0.20
CA VAL A 160 -15.07 -16.02 0.67
C VAL A 160 -16.31 -16.04 1.57
N ASP A 161 -16.45 -15.10 2.51
CA ASP A 161 -17.66 -14.97 3.34
C ASP A 161 -18.91 -14.77 2.47
N ARG A 162 -18.83 -13.91 1.44
CA ARG A 162 -19.93 -13.70 0.50
C ARG A 162 -20.26 -14.94 -0.31
N TYR A 163 -19.24 -15.68 -0.77
CA TYR A 163 -19.43 -16.97 -1.42
C TYR A 163 -20.16 -17.95 -0.49
N VAL A 164 -19.69 -18.16 0.74
CA VAL A 164 -20.27 -19.13 1.69
C VAL A 164 -21.73 -18.77 1.99
N VAL A 165 -22.04 -17.49 2.22
CA VAL A 165 -23.42 -17.03 2.51
C VAL A 165 -24.37 -17.27 1.33
N VAL A 166 -23.86 -17.33 0.10
CA VAL A 166 -24.68 -17.51 -1.10
C VAL A 166 -24.76 -18.98 -1.53
N ALA A 167 -23.63 -19.69 -1.54
CA ALA A 167 -23.54 -21.09 -1.92
C ALA A 167 -24.11 -22.03 -0.85
N HIS A 168 -24.02 -21.67 0.43
CA HIS A 168 -24.44 -22.50 1.55
C HIS A 168 -25.35 -21.75 2.54
N PRO A 169 -26.60 -21.43 2.17
CA PRO A 169 -27.51 -20.63 3.00
C PRO A 169 -27.88 -21.28 4.35
N VAL A 170 -27.72 -22.61 4.48
CA VAL A 170 -28.09 -23.39 5.67
C VAL A 170 -26.90 -23.61 6.63
N ARG A 171 -25.67 -23.27 6.22
CA ARG A 171 -24.50 -23.41 7.11
C ARG A 171 -24.53 -22.37 8.22
N LYS A 172 -24.12 -22.79 9.43
CA LYS A 172 -23.96 -21.90 10.60
C LYS A 172 -22.99 -20.78 10.23
N ARG A 173 -23.39 -19.53 10.50
CA ARG A 173 -22.51 -18.37 10.28
C ARG A 173 -21.28 -18.48 11.17
N ILE A 174 -20.14 -18.01 10.67
CA ILE A 174 -18.92 -17.91 11.46
C ILE A 174 -19.20 -17.06 12.71
N SER A 175 -18.73 -17.53 13.86
CA SER A 175 -18.87 -16.81 15.13
C SER A 175 -17.93 -15.60 15.16
N ALA A 176 -18.19 -14.65 16.07
CA ALA A 176 -17.28 -13.52 16.27
C ALA A 176 -15.85 -13.97 16.62
N GLY A 177 -15.71 -15.05 17.42
CA GLY A 177 -14.41 -15.66 17.72
C GLY A 177 -13.73 -16.25 16.49
N GLY A 178 -14.50 -16.88 15.58
CA GLY A 178 -13.98 -17.35 14.30
C GLY A 178 -13.50 -16.21 13.39
N CYS A 179 -14.24 -15.10 13.33
CA CYS A 179 -13.78 -13.89 12.62
C CYS A 179 -12.48 -13.33 13.21
N GLY A 180 -12.38 -13.30 14.54
CA GLY A 180 -11.15 -12.89 15.24
C GLY A 180 -9.96 -13.80 14.92
N ALA A 181 -10.16 -15.12 14.90
CA ALA A 181 -9.13 -16.08 14.51
C ALA A 181 -8.67 -15.90 13.06
N VAL A 182 -9.60 -15.67 12.13
CA VAL A 182 -9.26 -15.37 10.73
C VAL A 182 -8.47 -14.07 10.63
N ALA A 183 -8.90 -13.00 11.30
CA ALA A 183 -8.17 -11.73 11.29
C ALA A 183 -6.77 -11.86 11.90
N LEU A 184 -6.61 -12.60 13.00
CA LEU A 184 -5.30 -12.91 13.56
C LEU A 184 -4.42 -13.65 12.55
N GLY A 185 -4.96 -14.67 11.89
CA GLY A 185 -4.26 -15.38 10.82
C GLY A 185 -3.86 -14.48 9.65
N VAL A 186 -4.74 -13.54 9.26
CA VAL A 186 -4.46 -12.53 8.24
C VAL A 186 -3.25 -11.69 8.63
N TRP A 187 -3.20 -11.17 9.86
CA TRP A 187 -2.08 -10.35 10.33
C TRP A 187 -0.79 -11.13 10.46
N LEU A 188 -0.82 -12.34 11.01
CA LEU A 188 0.36 -13.20 11.14
C LEU A 188 0.95 -13.57 9.77
N LEU A 189 0.10 -13.98 8.82
CA LEU A 189 0.53 -14.28 7.46
C LEU A 189 1.07 -13.02 6.77
N SER A 190 0.42 -11.88 6.96
CA SER A 190 0.87 -10.61 6.36
C SER A 190 2.24 -10.19 6.87
N LEU A 191 2.48 -10.30 8.18
CA LEU A 191 3.78 -10.01 8.79
C LEU A 191 4.85 -11.00 8.30
N ALA A 192 4.52 -12.29 8.18
CA ALA A 192 5.44 -13.29 7.66
C ALA A 192 5.84 -13.00 6.20
N LEU A 193 4.87 -12.61 5.36
CA LEU A 193 5.12 -12.24 3.96
C LEU A 193 5.87 -10.91 3.82
N ALA A 194 5.68 -9.98 4.75
CA ALA A 194 6.34 -8.68 4.79
C ALA A 194 7.73 -8.70 5.45
N ALA A 195 8.09 -9.78 6.13
CA ALA A 195 9.36 -9.89 6.84
C ALA A 195 10.60 -9.82 5.93
N PRO A 196 10.66 -10.48 4.74
CA PRO A 196 11.89 -10.52 3.96
C PRO A 196 12.41 -9.12 3.56
N PRO A 197 11.61 -8.19 2.99
CA PRO A 197 12.07 -6.83 2.69
C PRO A 197 12.59 -6.07 3.92
N SER A 198 11.90 -6.21 5.06
CA SER A 198 12.29 -5.56 6.32
C SER A 198 13.61 -6.11 6.88
N LEU A 199 13.84 -7.42 6.79
CA LEU A 199 15.09 -8.06 7.21
C LEU A 199 16.28 -7.63 6.36
N TYR A 200 16.05 -7.36 5.08
CA TYR A 200 17.07 -6.83 4.17
C TYR A 200 17.19 -5.30 4.19
N THR A 201 16.32 -4.59 4.91
CA THR A 201 16.46 -3.15 5.11
C THR A 201 17.69 -2.84 5.95
N ARG A 202 18.50 -1.84 5.59
CA ARG A 202 19.64 -1.36 6.37
C ARG A 202 19.52 0.12 6.68
N TYR A 203 19.94 0.47 7.89
CA TYR A 203 20.15 1.84 8.32
C TYR A 203 21.62 2.20 8.14
N LEU A 204 21.90 3.16 7.26
CA LEU A 204 23.23 3.67 6.96
C LEU A 204 23.30 5.16 7.34
N ASP A 205 24.22 5.48 8.25
CA ASP A 205 24.49 6.86 8.67
C ASP A 205 25.78 7.33 8.02
N LEU A 206 25.68 8.27 7.08
CA LEU A 206 26.81 8.74 6.29
C LEU A 206 27.42 10.04 6.83
N ARG A 207 26.88 10.59 7.91
CA ARG A 207 27.41 11.78 8.59
C ARG A 207 28.90 11.65 8.95
N PRO A 208 29.40 10.49 9.44
CA PRO A 208 30.82 10.31 9.72
C PRO A 208 31.71 10.39 8.47
N SER A 209 31.16 10.11 7.29
CA SER A 209 31.86 10.16 6.00
C SER A 209 31.81 11.56 5.35
N GLY A 210 31.32 12.58 6.07
CA GLY A 210 31.23 13.96 5.58
C GLY A 210 29.98 14.26 4.74
N MET A 211 29.06 13.30 4.59
CA MET A 211 27.77 13.49 3.92
C MET A 211 26.66 13.59 4.96
N ASP A 212 25.97 14.72 5.05
CA ASP A 212 24.89 14.92 6.02
C ASP A 212 23.58 14.23 5.59
N LEU A 213 23.61 12.90 5.54
CA LEU A 213 22.54 12.06 4.99
C LEU A 213 22.44 10.71 5.72
N VAL A 214 21.21 10.30 6.04
CA VAL A 214 20.89 8.97 6.58
C VAL A 214 20.00 8.23 5.59
N VAL A 215 20.39 7.00 5.24
CA VAL A 215 19.68 6.16 4.26
C VAL A 215 19.02 4.98 4.97
N CYS A 216 17.76 4.72 4.64
CA CYS A 216 16.98 3.58 5.12
C CYS A 216 16.38 2.87 3.90
N GLU A 217 17.05 1.82 3.41
CA GLU A 217 16.69 1.15 2.15
C GLU A 217 16.99 -0.35 2.20
N GLU A 218 16.45 -1.10 1.22
CA GLU A 218 16.61 -2.54 1.08
C GLU A 218 17.93 -2.94 0.40
N PHE A 219 18.72 -3.77 1.07
CA PHE A 219 19.98 -4.34 0.58
C PHE A 219 19.90 -5.86 0.51
N TRP A 220 19.50 -6.38 -0.65
CA TRP A 220 19.39 -7.82 -0.90
C TRP A 220 20.75 -8.43 -1.26
N PRO A 221 21.22 -9.49 -0.56
CA PRO A 221 22.43 -10.21 -0.91
C PRO A 221 22.22 -11.05 -2.17
N ASN A 222 23.22 -11.06 -3.07
CA ASN A 222 23.17 -11.58 -4.44
C ASN A 222 22.32 -10.73 -5.40
N SER A 223 23.01 -10.07 -6.32
CA SER A 223 22.51 -9.19 -7.38
C SER A 223 21.24 -9.72 -8.08
N GLY A 224 20.10 -9.07 -7.82
CA GLY A 224 18.88 -9.10 -8.64
C GLY A 224 17.91 -10.26 -8.41
N ASN A 225 18.35 -11.52 -8.46
CA ASN A 225 17.44 -12.66 -8.67
C ASN A 225 16.42 -12.89 -7.55
N LEU A 226 16.83 -12.84 -6.29
CA LEU A 226 15.93 -13.11 -5.15
C LEU A 226 14.92 -11.97 -4.94
N ARG A 227 15.39 -10.72 -5.09
CA ARG A 227 14.54 -9.52 -5.03
C ARG A 227 13.52 -9.53 -6.17
N LEU A 228 13.95 -9.84 -7.39
CA LEU A 228 13.07 -9.98 -8.55
C LEU A 228 12.03 -11.08 -8.35
N LEU A 229 12.43 -12.26 -7.85
CA LEU A 229 11.53 -13.36 -7.54
C LEU A 229 10.47 -12.93 -6.51
N TYR A 230 10.89 -12.20 -5.47
CA TYR A 230 9.99 -11.67 -4.45
C TYR A 230 9.02 -10.62 -5.03
N SER A 231 9.52 -9.66 -5.82
CA SER A 231 8.69 -8.65 -6.51
C SER A 231 7.65 -9.30 -7.43
N CYS A 232 8.05 -10.32 -8.20
CA CYS A 232 7.14 -11.12 -9.03
C CYS A 232 6.11 -11.88 -8.18
N PHE A 233 6.53 -12.50 -7.08
CA PHE A 233 5.64 -13.20 -6.16
C PHE A 233 4.61 -12.24 -5.55
N ILE A 234 5.02 -11.06 -5.08
CA ILE A 234 4.11 -10.04 -4.56
C ILE A 234 3.11 -9.65 -5.62
N LEU A 235 3.57 -9.29 -6.82
CA LEU A 235 2.70 -8.85 -7.91
C LEU A 235 1.70 -9.96 -8.28
N LEU A 236 2.13 -11.21 -8.36
CA LEU A 236 1.21 -12.31 -8.68
C LEU A 236 0.25 -12.59 -7.53
N ALA A 237 0.74 -12.72 -6.30
CA ALA A 237 -0.08 -13.08 -5.15
C ALA A 237 -1.12 -11.99 -4.82
N SER A 238 -0.72 -10.72 -4.86
CA SER A 238 -1.59 -9.58 -4.53
C SER A 238 -2.71 -9.36 -5.54
N TYR A 239 -2.57 -9.86 -6.78
CA TYR A 239 -3.61 -9.74 -7.83
C TYR A 239 -4.37 -11.04 -8.03
N MET A 240 -3.68 -12.17 -8.17
CA MET A 240 -4.33 -13.45 -8.46
C MET A 240 -5.24 -13.90 -7.31
N ILE A 241 -4.81 -13.76 -6.06
CA ILE A 241 -5.59 -14.24 -4.90
C ILE A 241 -6.93 -13.48 -4.80
N PRO A 242 -6.97 -12.13 -4.79
CA PRO A 242 -8.25 -11.40 -4.77
C PRO A 242 -9.09 -11.63 -6.02
N LEU A 243 -8.49 -11.63 -7.22
CA LEU A 243 -9.22 -11.79 -8.46
C LEU A 243 -9.88 -13.16 -8.56
N LEU A 244 -9.18 -14.24 -8.20
CA LEU A 244 -9.75 -15.58 -8.17
C LEU A 244 -10.88 -15.68 -7.14
N SER A 245 -10.67 -15.14 -5.93
CA SER A 245 -11.68 -15.17 -4.87
C SER A 245 -12.96 -14.42 -5.27
N VAL A 246 -12.82 -13.23 -5.85
CA VAL A 246 -13.95 -12.45 -6.38
C VAL A 246 -14.62 -13.18 -7.55
N SER A 247 -13.84 -13.73 -8.48
CA SER A 247 -14.37 -14.44 -9.65
C SER A 247 -15.19 -15.66 -9.26
N ILE A 248 -14.68 -16.50 -8.36
CA ILE A 248 -15.40 -17.67 -7.83
C ILE A 248 -16.69 -17.23 -7.13
N SER A 249 -16.60 -16.18 -6.31
CA SER A 249 -17.76 -15.62 -5.61
C SER A 249 -18.82 -15.10 -6.59
N TYR A 250 -18.42 -14.40 -7.66
CA TYR A 250 -19.32 -13.90 -8.69
C TYR A 250 -20.03 -15.02 -9.44
N CYS A 251 -19.26 -16.01 -9.87
CA CYS A 251 -19.78 -17.16 -10.60
C CYS A 251 -20.80 -17.92 -9.75
N ALA A 252 -20.48 -18.19 -8.48
CA ALA A 252 -21.39 -18.86 -7.56
C ALA A 252 -22.70 -18.09 -7.34
N ILE A 253 -22.62 -16.76 -7.21
CA ILE A 253 -23.80 -15.90 -7.08
C ILE A 253 -24.65 -15.96 -8.34
N THR A 254 -24.03 -15.82 -9.52
CA THR A 254 -24.74 -15.83 -10.81
C THR A 254 -25.44 -17.16 -11.03
N VAL A 255 -24.79 -18.28 -10.71
CA VAL A 255 -25.38 -19.62 -10.79
C VAL A 255 -26.50 -19.80 -9.78
N SER A 256 -26.31 -19.37 -8.52
CA SER A 256 -27.33 -19.44 -7.47
C SER A 256 -28.59 -18.66 -7.85
N LEU A 257 -28.43 -17.44 -8.39
CA LEU A 257 -29.55 -16.62 -8.85
C LEU A 257 -30.26 -17.24 -10.05
N LYS A 258 -29.54 -17.84 -11.00
CA LYS A 258 -30.14 -18.57 -12.13
C LYS A 258 -30.92 -19.81 -11.65
N ARG A 259 -30.39 -20.57 -10.69
CA ARG A 259 -31.07 -21.77 -10.14
C ARG A 259 -32.31 -21.44 -9.30
N TYR A 260 -32.31 -20.33 -8.58
CA TYR A 260 -33.47 -19.87 -7.82
C TYR A 260 -34.53 -19.16 -8.68
N SER A 261 -34.22 -18.83 -9.93
CA SER A 261 -35.18 -18.30 -10.93
C SER A 261 -35.94 -19.45 -11.59
N VAL A 262 -36.59 -20.29 -10.78
CA VAL A 262 -37.55 -21.31 -11.27
C VAL A 262 -38.73 -20.58 -11.93
N PRO A 263 -39.34 -21.10 -13.03
CA PRO A 263 -40.39 -20.39 -13.76
C PRO A 263 -41.62 -20.14 -12.87
N GLY A 264 -41.83 -18.89 -12.51
CA GLY A 264 -42.91 -18.40 -11.65
C GLY A 264 -42.66 -16.93 -11.32
N GLU A 265 -43.72 -16.14 -11.15
CA GLU A 265 -43.59 -14.70 -10.94
C GLU A 265 -42.77 -14.42 -9.67
N PRO A 266 -41.58 -13.79 -9.79
CA PRO A 266 -40.72 -13.56 -8.64
C PRO A 266 -41.44 -12.62 -7.68
N SER A 267 -41.61 -13.03 -6.43
CA SER A 267 -42.19 -12.14 -5.42
C SER A 267 -41.32 -10.88 -5.29
N ASP A 268 -41.96 -9.73 -5.05
CA ASP A 268 -41.32 -8.42 -4.96
C ASP A 268 -40.14 -8.42 -3.95
N GLY A 269 -40.28 -9.20 -2.86
CA GLY A 269 -39.23 -9.42 -1.86
C GLY A 269 -38.02 -10.21 -2.39
N GLN A 270 -38.24 -11.21 -3.24
CA GLN A 270 -37.19 -12.03 -3.86
C GLN A 270 -36.34 -11.19 -4.83
N GLN A 271 -37.00 -10.33 -5.62
CA GLN A 271 -36.34 -9.45 -6.60
C GLN A 271 -35.49 -8.38 -5.91
N GLN A 272 -36.02 -7.73 -4.86
CA GLN A 272 -35.28 -6.76 -4.06
C GLN A 272 -34.09 -7.40 -3.32
N TRP A 273 -34.23 -8.63 -2.84
CA TRP A 273 -33.15 -9.36 -2.15
C TRP A 273 -32.01 -9.75 -3.11
N SER A 274 -32.34 -10.21 -4.32
CA SER A 274 -31.38 -10.47 -5.40
C SER A 274 -30.60 -9.20 -5.80
N GLN A 275 -31.28 -8.07 -5.96
CA GLN A 275 -30.63 -6.80 -6.28
C GLN A 275 -29.69 -6.30 -5.18
N LYS A 276 -30.08 -6.41 -3.90
CA LYS A 276 -29.20 -6.05 -2.77
C LYS A 276 -27.93 -6.92 -2.73
N ARG A 277 -28.04 -8.21 -3.03
CA ARG A 277 -26.88 -9.12 -3.11
C ARG A 277 -25.96 -8.74 -4.27
N LYS A 278 -26.51 -8.51 -5.47
CA LYS A 278 -25.74 -8.03 -6.64
C LYS A 278 -25.02 -6.71 -6.36
N LYS A 279 -25.69 -5.75 -5.71
CA LYS A 279 -25.08 -4.48 -5.34
C LYS A 279 -23.93 -4.66 -4.35
N THR A 280 -24.12 -5.46 -3.30
CA THR A 280 -23.05 -5.78 -2.33
C THR A 280 -21.83 -6.38 -3.01
N PHE A 281 -22.07 -7.29 -3.96
CA PHE A 281 -20.99 -7.94 -4.70
C PHE A 281 -20.30 -6.99 -5.68
N SER A 282 -21.05 -6.17 -6.41
CA SER A 282 -20.50 -5.15 -7.30
C SER A 282 -19.61 -4.17 -6.52
N LEU A 283 -19.96 -3.82 -5.28
CA LEU A 283 -19.12 -3.01 -4.41
C LEU A 283 -17.84 -3.74 -3.95
N LEU A 284 -17.90 -5.06 -3.73
CA LEU A 284 -16.71 -5.86 -3.45
C LEU A 284 -15.76 -5.90 -4.65
N VAL A 285 -16.28 -6.13 -5.86
CA VAL A 285 -15.50 -6.07 -7.11
C VAL A 285 -14.87 -4.69 -7.26
N ALA A 286 -15.65 -3.62 -7.05
CA ALA A 286 -15.15 -2.25 -7.13
C ALA A 286 -14.01 -2.00 -6.14
N SER A 287 -14.09 -2.52 -4.91
CA SER A 287 -13.02 -2.38 -3.92
C SER A 287 -11.75 -3.14 -4.32
N VAL A 288 -11.88 -4.38 -4.81
CA VAL A 288 -10.72 -5.16 -5.30
C VAL A 288 -10.09 -4.53 -6.54
N MET A 289 -10.90 -4.04 -7.48
CA MET A 289 -10.41 -3.32 -8.65
C MET A 289 -9.74 -2.00 -8.28
N ALA A 290 -10.34 -1.21 -7.38
CA ALA A 290 -9.75 0.03 -6.91
C ALA A 290 -8.39 -0.21 -6.24
N PHE A 291 -8.31 -1.22 -5.37
CA PHE A 291 -7.05 -1.63 -4.76
C PHE A 291 -6.03 -2.05 -5.83
N GLY A 292 -6.38 -3.01 -6.69
CA GLY A 292 -5.47 -3.50 -7.73
C GLY A 292 -4.98 -2.40 -8.67
N LEU A 293 -5.86 -1.52 -9.15
CA LEU A 293 -5.48 -0.44 -10.07
C LEU A 293 -4.61 0.63 -9.40
N CYS A 294 -4.80 0.89 -8.10
CA CYS A 294 -4.00 1.88 -7.39
C CYS A 294 -2.59 1.38 -7.08
N TRP A 295 -2.45 0.08 -6.77
CA TRP A 295 -1.16 -0.51 -6.45
C TRP A 295 -0.34 -0.88 -7.70
N LEU A 296 -0.98 -1.06 -8.86
CA LEU A 296 -0.33 -1.56 -10.07
C LEU A 296 0.82 -0.67 -10.54
N PRO A 297 0.69 0.66 -10.61
CA PRO A 297 1.78 1.52 -11.07
C PRO A 297 3.03 1.38 -10.20
N LEU A 298 2.86 1.28 -8.87
CA LEU A 298 3.98 1.14 -7.95
C LEU A 298 4.66 -0.23 -8.10
N GLN A 299 3.89 -1.31 -8.19
CA GLN A 299 4.47 -2.65 -8.33
C GLN A 299 5.15 -2.84 -9.68
N VAL A 300 4.58 -2.30 -10.77
CA VAL A 300 5.20 -2.32 -12.10
C VAL A 300 6.47 -1.49 -12.10
N LEU A 301 6.47 -0.30 -11.49
CA LEU A 301 7.67 0.52 -11.39
C LEU A 301 8.77 -0.21 -10.60
N ASN A 302 8.46 -0.76 -9.42
CA ASN A 302 9.42 -1.53 -8.63
C ASN A 302 10.00 -2.71 -9.42
N LEU A 303 9.16 -3.44 -10.16
CA LEU A 303 9.59 -4.53 -11.02
C LEU A 303 10.50 -4.06 -12.16
N LEU A 304 10.18 -2.94 -12.80
CA LEU A 304 11.02 -2.34 -13.85
C LEU A 304 12.39 -1.92 -13.30
N LEU A 305 12.42 -1.34 -12.09
CA LEU A 305 13.66 -0.96 -11.42
C LEU A 305 14.50 -2.17 -11.00
N ASP A 306 13.87 -3.32 -10.75
CA ASP A 306 14.57 -4.57 -10.46
C ASP A 306 15.11 -5.24 -11.74
N LEU A 307 14.48 -5.02 -12.90
CA LEU A 307 14.86 -5.58 -14.20
C LEU A 307 15.88 -4.73 -14.97
N ASP A 308 15.89 -3.41 -14.75
CA ASP A 308 16.79 -2.44 -15.38
C ASP A 308 17.69 -1.75 -14.33
N PRO A 309 18.73 -2.46 -13.83
CA PRO A 309 19.64 -1.91 -12.82
C PRO A 309 20.49 -0.74 -13.33
N ASP A 310 20.65 -0.59 -14.65
CA ASP A 310 21.47 0.46 -15.27
C ASP A 310 20.69 1.77 -15.53
N PHE A 311 19.36 1.74 -15.35
CA PHE A 311 18.42 2.86 -15.60
C PHE A 311 18.45 3.37 -17.04
N ASP A 312 18.65 2.47 -18.00
CA ASP A 312 18.72 2.82 -19.43
C ASP A 312 17.34 3.17 -20.00
N ILE A 313 16.26 2.65 -19.41
CA ILE A 313 14.87 2.83 -19.89
C ILE A 313 14.22 4.07 -19.26
N ILE A 314 14.48 4.35 -17.98
CA ILE A 314 13.89 5.47 -17.23
C ILE A 314 15.01 6.38 -16.77
N GLY A 315 15.12 7.56 -17.41
CA GLY A 315 16.15 8.53 -17.07
C GLY A 315 16.21 8.82 -15.56
N LYS A 316 17.40 8.70 -14.98
CA LYS A 316 17.73 8.87 -13.53
C LYS A 316 17.16 10.16 -12.91
N ARG A 317 16.93 11.19 -13.74
CA ARG A 317 16.31 12.46 -13.35
C ARG A 317 14.84 12.34 -12.92
N TYR A 318 14.05 11.44 -13.52
CA TYR A 318 12.59 11.36 -13.30
C TYR A 318 12.17 10.27 -12.32
N ILE A 319 13.07 9.34 -11.97
CA ILE A 319 12.76 8.17 -11.17
C ILE A 319 12.14 8.48 -9.80
N ASN A 320 12.68 9.47 -9.07
CA ASN A 320 12.17 9.83 -7.75
C ASN A 320 10.75 10.42 -7.85
N VAL A 321 10.49 11.23 -8.88
CA VAL A 321 9.17 11.82 -9.13
C VAL A 321 8.17 10.73 -9.52
N LEU A 322 8.56 9.79 -10.38
CA LEU A 322 7.74 8.64 -10.75
C LEU A 322 7.43 7.77 -9.53
N GLN A 323 8.43 7.46 -8.71
CA GLN A 323 8.26 6.66 -7.49
C GLN A 323 7.29 7.33 -6.50
N VAL A 324 7.46 8.62 -6.22
CA VAL A 324 6.55 9.36 -5.34
C VAL A 324 5.15 9.48 -5.92
N SER A 325 5.01 9.61 -7.25
CA SER A 325 3.72 9.64 -7.95
C SER A 325 3.00 8.29 -7.86
N CYS A 326 3.70 7.19 -8.16
CA CYS A 326 3.15 5.85 -8.05
C CYS A 326 2.79 5.50 -6.60
N HIS A 327 3.64 5.90 -5.65
CA HIS A 327 3.35 5.74 -4.22
C HIS A 327 2.10 6.53 -3.80
N LEU A 328 1.94 7.77 -4.27
CA LEU A 328 0.75 8.58 -4.01
C LEU A 328 -0.53 7.87 -4.50
N VAL A 329 -0.49 7.33 -5.73
CA VAL A 329 -1.61 6.57 -6.30
C VAL A 329 -1.90 5.32 -5.47
N ALA A 330 -0.89 4.56 -5.05
CA ALA A 330 -1.05 3.39 -4.19
C ALA A 330 -1.70 3.76 -2.84
N MET A 331 -1.24 4.82 -2.18
CA MET A 331 -1.80 5.29 -0.91
C MET A 331 -3.24 5.79 -1.03
N SER A 332 -3.64 6.29 -2.21
CA SER A 332 -5.03 6.70 -2.46
C SER A 332 -6.03 5.55 -2.33
N SER A 333 -5.58 4.28 -2.43
CA SER A 333 -6.43 3.09 -2.30
C SER A 333 -7.26 3.08 -1.00
N ALA A 334 -6.66 3.52 0.10
CA ALA A 334 -7.30 3.62 1.42
C ALA A 334 -8.47 4.63 1.46
N CYS A 335 -8.51 5.59 0.53
CA CYS A 335 -9.58 6.58 0.46
C CYS A 335 -10.87 5.98 -0.10
N TYR A 336 -10.81 5.01 -1.02
CA TYR A 336 -12.00 4.52 -1.71
C TYR A 336 -12.87 3.60 -0.84
N ASN A 337 -12.25 2.83 0.06
CA ASN A 337 -12.92 1.83 0.90
C ASN A 337 -14.10 2.44 1.70
N PRO A 338 -13.94 3.54 2.45
CA PRO A 338 -15.06 4.23 3.11
C PRO A 338 -16.21 4.60 2.19
N PHE A 339 -15.95 5.15 1.01
CA PHE A 339 -17.01 5.56 0.08
C PHE A 339 -17.76 4.36 -0.51
N ILE A 340 -17.03 3.31 -0.88
CA ILE A 340 -17.59 2.06 -1.40
C ILE A 340 -18.51 1.43 -0.34
N TYR A 341 -18.04 1.26 0.89
CA TYR A 341 -18.82 0.60 1.94
C TYR A 341 -19.90 1.51 2.56
N ALA A 342 -19.71 2.83 2.58
CA ALA A 342 -20.76 3.78 2.97
C ALA A 342 -21.94 3.75 1.98
N SER A 343 -21.68 3.50 0.70
CA SER A 343 -22.73 3.37 -0.32
C SER A 343 -23.60 2.10 -0.16
N LEU A 344 -23.09 1.10 0.59
CA LEU A 344 -23.78 -0.14 0.94
C LEU A 344 -24.85 0.09 2.01
N HIS A 345 -24.56 0.94 2.99
CA HIS A 345 -25.40 1.15 4.17
C HIS A 345 -26.25 2.40 4.03
N SER A 346 -27.55 2.25 3.77
CA SER A 346 -28.51 3.37 3.69
C SER A 346 -28.52 4.24 4.96
N LYS A 347 -28.23 3.65 6.12
CA LYS A 347 -28.08 4.36 7.41
C LYS A 347 -26.82 5.22 7.50
N VAL A 348 -25.70 4.75 6.95
CA VAL A 348 -24.44 5.54 6.90
C VAL A 348 -24.64 6.73 5.97
N ARG A 349 -25.37 6.55 4.86
CA ARG A 349 -25.79 7.65 3.98
C ARG A 349 -26.63 8.72 4.68
N ILE A 350 -27.47 8.33 5.64
CA ILE A 350 -28.29 9.25 6.45
C ILE A 350 -27.44 9.98 7.50
N HIS A 351 -26.52 9.29 8.18
CA HIS A 351 -25.60 9.93 9.13
C HIS A 351 -24.61 10.87 8.43
N LEU A 352 -24.02 10.47 7.31
CA LEU A 352 -23.18 11.33 6.46
C LEU A 352 -23.99 12.54 5.94
N LYS A 353 -25.20 12.36 5.42
CA LYS A 353 -26.07 13.50 5.04
C LYS A 353 -26.47 14.37 6.22
N GLY A 354 -26.59 13.81 7.43
CA GLY A 354 -26.89 14.56 8.65
C GLY A 354 -25.75 15.49 9.08
N TYR A 355 -24.50 15.03 8.92
CA TYR A 355 -23.29 15.82 9.20
C TYR A 355 -22.97 16.83 8.08
N PHE A 356 -23.06 16.42 6.81
CA PHE A 356 -22.74 17.29 5.66
C PHE A 356 -23.88 18.21 5.21
N CYS A 357 -25.12 18.00 5.68
CA CYS A 357 -26.27 18.86 5.39
C CYS A 357 -27.16 19.07 6.64
N PRO A 358 -26.75 19.94 7.59
CA PRO A 358 -27.55 20.29 8.77
C PRO A 358 -28.92 20.92 8.40
N CYS A 359 -28.99 21.54 7.22
CA CYS A 359 -30.10 22.38 6.78
C CYS A 359 -31.44 21.65 6.55
N ARG A 360 -31.45 20.31 6.43
CA ARG A 360 -32.68 19.55 6.20
C ARG A 360 -33.43 19.16 7.48
N LYS A 361 -32.76 19.13 8.65
CA LYS A 361 -33.42 18.93 9.95
C LYS A 361 -34.24 20.15 10.37
N LYS A 362 -33.78 21.36 10.03
CA LYS A 362 -34.47 22.62 10.41
C LYS A 362 -35.81 22.81 9.68
N ARG A 363 -35.93 22.35 8.43
CA ARG A 363 -37.16 22.50 7.62
C ARG A 363 -38.29 21.55 8.04
N ARG A 364 -37.97 20.36 8.58
CA ARG A 364 -38.98 19.37 9.00
C ARG A 364 -39.64 19.76 10.33
N ASN A 365 -38.86 20.29 11.29
CA ASN A 365 -39.39 20.76 12.57
C ASN A 365 -40.22 22.05 12.48
N VAL A 366 -40.01 22.87 11.44
CA VAL A 366 -40.83 24.08 11.20
C VAL A 366 -42.19 23.72 10.59
N VAL A 367 -42.23 22.77 9.65
CA VAL A 367 -43.50 22.32 9.03
C VAL A 367 -44.36 21.58 10.05
N GLU A 368 -43.77 20.73 10.89
CA GLU A 368 -44.51 19.97 11.92
C GLU A 368 -45.09 20.86 13.03
N ARG A 369 -44.42 21.97 13.38
CA ARG A 369 -44.97 23.00 14.29
C ARG A 369 -46.06 23.86 13.67
N SER A 370 -46.10 24.03 12.34
CA SER A 370 -47.18 24.76 11.66
C SER A 370 -48.45 23.92 11.49
N THR A 371 -48.35 22.60 11.41
CA THR A 371 -49.52 21.70 11.28
C THR A 371 -50.21 21.44 12.62
N ILE A 372 -49.50 21.56 13.74
CA ILE A 372 -50.08 21.42 15.10
C ILE A 372 -50.79 22.71 15.57
N ARG A 373 -50.59 23.84 14.87
CA ARG A 373 -51.20 25.14 15.18
C ARG A 373 -52.37 25.53 14.28
N ARG A 374 -52.89 24.62 13.46
CA ARG A 374 -54.10 24.84 12.65
C ARG A 374 -55.23 23.90 13.06
#